data_AF-A0A9E4FPT5-F1
#
_entry.id   AF-A0A9E4FPT5-F1
#
_cell.length_a   1.000
_cell.length_b   1.000
_cell.length_c   1.000
_cell.angle_alpha   90.00
_cell.angle_beta   90.00
_cell.angle_gamma   90.00
#
_symmetry.space_group_name_H-M   'P 1'
#
loop_
_entity.id
_entity.type
_entity.pdbx_description
1 polymer ?
#
loop_
_entity_poly.entity_id
_entity_poly.type
_entity_poly.pdbx_seq_one_letter_code
_entity_poly.pdbx_strand_id
1 'polypeptide(L)'
;MRNGYRVVDMDTHVVPHLEVLEKYSDPSFRSRYSELNPYKRTKTLKDGSTVSDLRIAPIPYDRFPGAKIGQEEVAAKAGGKSS
;
A
#
# COMPACT_ATOMS: atom_id res chain seq x y z
N MET A 1 -1.17 9.84 38.41
CA MET A 1 -0.28 10.21 37.28
C MET A 1 -1.13 11.00 36.28
N ARG A 2 -0.92 12.30 36.12
CA ARG A 2 -1.96 13.19 35.56
C ARG A 2 -2.00 13.31 34.03
N ASN A 3 -1.05 12.77 33.26
CA ASN A 3 -1.01 12.95 31.80
C ASN A 3 -0.35 11.80 30.99
N GLY A 4 -0.24 10.58 31.54
CA GLY A 4 0.33 9.42 30.82
C GLY A 4 1.75 9.63 30.26
N TYR A 5 2.24 8.66 29.48
CA TYR A 5 3.46 8.80 28.67
C TYR A 5 3.09 9.13 27.22
N ARG A 6 3.91 9.94 26.54
CA ARG A 6 3.81 10.16 25.09
C ARG A 6 4.77 9.21 24.37
N VAL A 7 4.28 8.48 23.37
CA VAL A 7 5.09 7.62 22.51
C VAL A 7 5.40 8.39 21.24
N VAL A 8 6.66 8.39 20.83
CA VAL A 8 7.10 8.92 19.53
C VAL A 8 7.26 7.72 18.60
N ASP A 9 6.39 7.63 17.60
CA ASP A 9 6.56 6.70 16.50
C ASP A 9 7.51 7.32 15.47
N MET A 10 8.65 6.67 15.26
CA MET A 10 9.67 7.10 14.31
C MET A 10 9.43 6.57 12.90
N ASP A 11 8.44 5.68 12.70
CA ASP A 11 8.23 4.95 11.45
C ASP A 11 6.74 4.89 11.06
N THR A 12 6.12 6.06 10.92
CA THR A 12 4.76 6.15 10.36
C THR A 12 4.82 6.17 8.83
N HIS A 13 4.07 5.28 8.19
CA HIS A 13 3.94 5.19 6.73
C HIS A 13 2.62 5.79 6.26
N VAL A 14 2.63 6.38 5.06
CA VAL A 14 1.43 6.79 4.33
C VAL A 14 1.48 6.21 2.93
N VAL A 15 0.38 5.63 2.46
CA VAL A 15 0.25 5.16 1.08
C VAL A 15 -0.39 6.27 0.25
N PRO A 16 0.35 6.94 -0.65
CA PRO A 16 -0.22 7.96 -1.52
C PRO A 16 -1.11 7.33 -2.60
N HIS A 17 -2.09 8.11 -3.06
CA HIS A 17 -2.88 7.74 -4.24
C HIS A 17 -2.04 7.85 -5.51
N LEU A 18 -2.34 6.99 -6.48
CA LEU A 18 -1.69 6.93 -7.78
C LEU A 18 -1.80 8.25 -8.54
N GLU A 19 -2.92 8.96 -8.41
CA GLU A 19 -3.14 10.27 -9.05
C GLU A 19 -2.11 11.32 -8.60
N VAL A 20 -1.60 11.21 -7.36
CA VAL A 20 -0.51 12.08 -6.87
C VAL A 20 0.81 11.71 -7.55
N LEU A 21 1.09 10.42 -7.69
CA LEU A 21 2.30 9.93 -8.34
C LEU A 21 2.30 10.30 -9.83
N GLU A 22 1.18 10.11 -10.54
CA GLU A 22 1.02 10.44 -11.96
C GLU A 22 1.12 11.94 -12.23
N LYS A 23 0.73 12.79 -11.27
CA LYS A 23 0.81 14.25 -11.39
C LYS A 23 2.24 14.78 -11.39
N TYR A 24 3.11 14.21 -10.56
CA TYR A 24 4.47 14.74 -10.32
C TYR A 24 5.59 13.88 -10.91
N SER A 25 5.26 12.75 -11.54
CA SER A 25 6.19 11.95 -12.33
C SER A 25 6.81 12.71 -13.50
N ASP A 26 8.04 12.35 -13.89
CA ASP A 26 8.60 12.78 -15.16
C ASP A 26 7.72 12.32 -16.35
N PRO A 27 7.45 13.19 -17.34
CA PRO A 27 6.66 12.83 -18.52
C PRO A 27 7.15 11.59 -19.27
N SER A 28 8.44 11.26 -19.21
CA SER A 28 9.01 10.07 -19.87
C SER A 28 8.43 8.76 -19.36
N PHE A 29 7.87 8.72 -18.15
CA PHE A 29 7.27 7.51 -17.57
C PHE A 29 5.83 7.25 -18.01
N ARG A 30 5.15 8.24 -18.60
CA ARG A 30 3.71 8.14 -18.91
C ARG A 30 3.38 7.02 -19.88
N SER A 31 4.27 6.73 -20.83
CA SER A 31 4.10 5.62 -21.79
C SER A 31 4.00 4.25 -21.11
N ARG A 32 4.48 4.13 -19.87
CA ARG A 32 4.53 2.88 -19.09
C ARG A 32 3.39 2.73 -18.09
N TYR A 33 2.50 3.72 -17.97
CA TYR A 33 1.41 3.67 -16.97
C TYR A 33 0.41 2.55 -17.20
N SER A 34 0.25 2.14 -18.45
CA SER A 34 -0.57 0.97 -18.80
C SER A 34 -0.02 -0.34 -18.22
N GLU A 35 1.30 -0.44 -18.00
CA GLU A 35 1.94 -1.60 -17.36
C GLU A 35 1.46 -1.77 -15.90
N LEU A 36 1.01 -0.70 -15.26
CA LEU A 36 0.56 -0.70 -13.87
C LEU A 36 -0.89 -1.15 -13.69
N ASN A 37 -1.67 -1.22 -14.77
CA ASN A 37 -3.10 -1.57 -14.73
C ASN A 37 -3.42 -2.85 -13.93
N PRO A 38 -2.64 -3.95 -14.01
CA PRO A 38 -2.90 -5.15 -13.22
C PRO A 38 -2.85 -4.92 -11.70
N TYR A 39 -2.12 -3.89 -11.27
CA TYR A 39 -1.87 -3.57 -9.86
C TYR A 39 -2.75 -2.43 -9.33
N LYS A 40 -3.49 -1.73 -10.20
CA LYS A 40 -4.38 -0.64 -9.79
C LYS A 40 -5.56 -1.16 -8.97
N ARG A 41 -5.90 -0.45 -7.90
CA ARG A 41 -7.06 -0.71 -7.03
C ARG A 41 -7.78 0.60 -6.78
N THR A 42 -9.04 0.67 -7.19
CA THR A 42 -9.87 1.84 -6.96
C THR A 42 -10.55 1.75 -5.59
N LYS A 43 -10.65 2.87 -4.90
CA LYS A 43 -11.42 3.01 -3.67
C LYS A 43 -12.20 4.32 -3.71
N THR A 44 -13.40 4.29 -3.14
CA THR A 44 -14.20 5.48 -2.91
C THR A 44 -13.86 6.03 -1.53
N LEU A 45 -13.43 7.28 -1.49
CA LEU A 45 -13.17 8.00 -0.25
C LEU A 45 -14.49 8.43 0.42
N LYS A 46 -14.41 8.85 1.68
CA LYS A 46 -15.58 9.28 2.46
C LYS A 46 -16.29 10.51 1.88
N ASP A 47 -15.57 11.30 1.08
CA ASP A 47 -16.10 12.47 0.36
C ASP A 47 -16.75 12.10 -0.99
N GLY A 48 -16.81 10.81 -1.34
CA GLY A 48 -17.37 10.32 -2.59
C GLY A 48 -16.41 10.35 -3.77
N SER A 49 -15.20 10.89 -3.62
CA SER A 49 -14.19 10.85 -4.68
C SER A 49 -13.65 9.43 -4.88
N THR A 50 -13.35 9.08 -6.13
CA THR A 50 -12.72 7.79 -6.45
C THR A 50 -11.23 8.02 -6.69
N VAL A 51 -10.40 7.28 -5.98
CA VAL A 51 -8.94 7.33 -6.08
C VAL A 51 -8.37 5.94 -6.30
N SER A 52 -7.17 5.86 -6.85
CA SER A 52 -6.51 4.62 -7.17
C SER A 52 -5.26 4.43 -6.31
N ASP A 53 -5.00 3.21 -5.83
CA ASP A 53 -3.74 2.84 -5.21
C ASP A 53 -3.07 1.71 -6.03
N LEU A 54 -1.77 1.49 -5.85
CA LEU A 54 -1.05 0.35 -6.42
C LEU A 54 -0.85 -0.74 -5.37
N ARG A 55 -1.17 -1.99 -5.72
CA ARG A 55 -0.88 -3.18 -4.90
C ARG A 55 -0.02 -4.17 -5.66
N ILE A 56 1.27 -4.17 -5.36
CA ILE A 56 2.26 -5.08 -5.94
C ILE A 56 2.67 -6.06 -4.84
N ALA A 57 2.39 -7.34 -5.05
CA ALA A 57 2.84 -8.42 -4.17
C ALA A 57 2.65 -8.12 -2.66
N PRO A 58 1.46 -7.73 -2.19
CA PRO A 58 1.28 -7.38 -0.79
C PRO A 58 1.55 -8.61 0.09
N ILE A 59 2.46 -8.45 1.04
CA ILE A 59 2.76 -9.47 2.05
C ILE A 59 1.85 -9.19 3.25
N PRO A 60 1.00 -10.13 3.68
CA PRO A 60 0.21 -9.96 4.89
C PRO A 60 1.15 -9.85 6.11
N TYR A 61 0.93 -8.82 6.92
CA TYR A 61 1.72 -8.54 8.12
C TYR A 61 1.22 -9.25 9.37
N ASP A 62 0.31 -10.22 9.24
CA ASP A 62 -0.24 -10.98 10.36
C ASP A 62 0.82 -11.95 10.90
N ARG A 63 1.79 -11.38 11.63
CA ARG A 63 2.92 -12.07 12.22
C ARG A 63 2.73 -12.07 13.72
N PHE A 64 2.40 -13.23 14.25
CA PHE A 64 2.52 -13.46 15.68
C PHE A 64 4.00 -13.67 16.03
N PRO A 65 4.56 -12.99 17.05
CA PRO A 65 5.96 -13.20 17.44
C PRO A 65 6.25 -14.69 17.68
N GLY A 66 7.21 -15.25 16.92
CA GLY A 66 7.62 -16.66 17.02
C GLY A 66 6.98 -17.62 16.00
N ALA A 67 6.00 -17.18 15.19
CA ALA A 67 5.42 -18.02 14.15
C ALA A 67 6.32 -18.09 12.89
N LYS A 68 6.57 -19.29 12.37
CA LYS A 68 7.24 -19.50 11.07
C LYS A 68 6.18 -19.58 9.97
N ILE A 69 6.30 -18.72 8.97
CA ILE A 69 5.41 -18.70 7.79
C ILE A 69 5.80 -19.85 6.85
N GLY A 70 4.82 -20.60 6.34
CA GLY A 70 5.04 -21.62 5.31
C GLY A 70 5.43 -21.00 3.97
N GLN A 71 6.39 -21.60 3.24
CA GLN A 71 6.96 -21.01 2.02
C GLN A 71 5.93 -20.68 0.91
N GLU A 72 4.76 -21.33 0.89
CA GLU A 72 3.68 -21.03 -0.05
C GLU A 72 2.96 -19.70 0.23
N GLU A 73 2.92 -19.24 1.47
CA GLU A 73 2.21 -18.01 1.87
C GLU A 73 3.02 -16.74 1.57
N VAL A 74 4.33 -16.89 1.34
CA VAL A 74 5.27 -15.81 0.99
C VAL A 74 5.32 -15.56 -0.52
N ALA A 75 4.65 -16.39 -1.33
CA ALA A 75 4.65 -16.25 -2.78
C ALA A 75 3.88 -14.98 -3.20
N ALA A 76 4.63 -13.91 -3.44
CA ALA A 76 4.20 -12.65 -4.01
C ALA A 76 3.29 -12.84 -5.24
N LYS A 77 1.98 -12.61 -5.09
CA LYS A 77 1.03 -12.57 -6.21
C LYS A 77 0.65 -11.14 -6.56
N ALA A 78 0.64 -10.84 -7.86
CA ALA A 78 0.16 -9.56 -8.37
C ALA A 78 -1.27 -9.30 -7.88
N GLY A 79 -1.51 -8.13 -7.26
CA GLY A 79 -2.85 -7.71 -6.89
C GLY A 79 -3.48 -8.42 -5.67
N GLY A 80 -2.68 -9.01 -4.79
CA GLY A 80 -3.17 -9.64 -3.55
C GLY A 80 -4.00 -8.70 -2.65
N LYS A 81 -4.81 -9.29 -1.78
CA LYS A 81 -5.49 -8.55 -0.71
C LYS A 81 -4.52 -8.50 0.48
N SER A 82 -4.03 -7.31 0.83
CA SER A 82 -3.59 -7.10 2.21
C SER A 82 -4.85 -7.12 3.06
N SER A 83 -4.97 -8.10 3.95
CA SER A 83 -5.95 -8.15 5.03
C SER A 83 -5.73 -6.98 5.99
#